data_AF-A0A382EM80-F1
#
_entry.id   AF-A0A382EM80-F1
#
_cell.length_a   1.000
_cell.length_b   1.000
_cell.length_c   1.000
_cell.angle_alpha   90.00
_cell.angle_beta   90.00
_cell.angle_gamma   90.00
#
_symmetry.space_group_name_H-M   'P 1'
#
loop_
_entity.id
_entity.type
_entity.pdbx_description
1 polymer ?
#
loop_
_entity_poly.entity_id
_entity_poly.type
_entity_poly.pdbx_seq_one_letter_code
_entity_poly.pdbx_strand_id
1 'polypeptide(L)'
;MYPLLPIPTELSFEPINLCNAKCYCCPYAWLGEDKEYRGKKMSTKQITLLMNSFADLLKKYNVPPWVAHVQPWRYSDPLVCPDLELILELAAKNKMQVIITTNGVSFTE
;
A
#
# COMPACT_ATOMS: atom_id res chain seq x y z
N MET A 1 17.65 -3.19 21.21
CA MET A 1 18.33 -2.88 19.94
C MET A 1 17.68 -3.76 18.89
N TYR A 2 17.01 -3.19 17.88
CA TYR A 2 16.41 -4.00 16.83
C TYR A 2 17.53 -4.79 16.12
N PRO A 3 17.36 -6.09 15.85
CA PRO A 3 18.33 -6.83 15.06
C PRO A 3 18.49 -6.13 13.72
N LEU A 4 19.74 -5.90 13.31
CA LEU A 4 20.07 -5.39 11.98
C LEU A 4 19.61 -6.43 10.96
N LEU A 5 18.44 -6.20 10.37
CA LEU A 5 17.96 -7.00 9.26
C LEU A 5 18.63 -6.52 7.98
N PRO A 6 19.12 -7.44 7.12
CA PRO A 6 19.81 -7.10 5.87
C PRO A 6 18.83 -6.64 4.77
N ILE A 7 17.55 -6.52 5.09
CA ILE A 7 16.47 -6.15 4.16
C ILE A 7 15.53 -5.13 4.81
N PRO A 8 14.82 -4.32 4.02
CA PRO A 8 13.70 -3.54 4.52
C PRO A 8 12.61 -4.45 5.07
N THR A 9 12.02 -4.06 6.20
CA THR A 9 10.81 -4.67 6.77
C THR A 9 9.55 -3.88 6.42
N GLU A 10 9.66 -2.87 5.57
CA GLU A 10 8.54 -2.07 5.11
C GLU A 10 8.49 -2.05 3.58
N LEU A 11 7.31 -2.30 3.03
CA LEU A 11 7.00 -2.14 1.61
C LEU A 11 5.94 -1.06 1.44
N SER A 12 6.32 0.08 0.86
CA SER A 12 5.36 1.13 0.49
C SER A 12 5.26 1.31 -1.03
N PHE A 13 4.04 1.23 -1.57
CA PHE A 13 3.75 1.31 -3.00
C PHE A 13 2.39 1.96 -3.26
N GLU A 14 2.13 2.34 -4.51
CA GLU A 14 0.89 3.02 -4.91
C GLU A 14 0.10 2.13 -5.88
N PRO A 15 -0.91 1.38 -5.41
CA PRO A 15 -1.67 0.46 -6.28
C PRO A 15 -2.54 1.21 -7.29
N ILE A 16 -2.99 2.41 -6.95
CA ILE A 16 -3.76 3.29 -7.82
C ILE A 16 -3.49 4.74 -7.46
N ASN A 17 -3.34 5.63 -8.44
CA ASN A 17 -3.21 7.06 -8.23
C ASN A 17 -4.60 7.73 -8.16
N LEU A 18 -5.33 7.53 -7.08
CA LEU A 18 -6.71 8.02 -6.94
C LEU A 18 -7.06 8.40 -5.51
N CYS A 19 -7.57 9.61 -5.32
CA CYS A 19 -8.10 10.12 -4.06
C CYS A 19 -9.42 10.86 -4.32
N ASN A 20 -10.39 10.72 -3.41
CA ASN A 20 -11.69 11.41 -3.45
C ASN A 20 -11.73 12.72 -2.66
N ALA A 21 -10.65 13.08 -1.96
CA ALA A 21 -10.56 14.33 -1.20
C ALA A 21 -9.66 15.36 -1.90
N LYS A 22 -10.01 16.63 -1.74
CA LYS A 22 -9.15 17.79 -2.10
C LYS A 22 -8.70 18.49 -0.82
N CYS A 23 -7.75 17.88 -0.11
CA CYS A 23 -7.23 18.45 1.13
C CYS A 23 -6.36 19.67 0.83
N TYR A 24 -6.62 20.79 1.54
CA TYR A 24 -5.90 22.06 1.38
C TYR A 24 -4.36 21.91 1.52
N CYS A 25 -3.91 21.03 2.42
CA CYS A 25 -2.49 20.82 2.70
C CYS A 25 -1.86 19.64 1.93
N CYS A 26 -2.58 19.01 0.99
CA CYS A 26 -2.03 17.83 0.30
C CYS A 26 -0.88 18.27 -0.63
N PRO A 27 0.36 17.80 -0.39
CA PRO A 27 1.50 18.15 -1.25
C PRO A 27 1.41 17.53 -2.65
N TYR A 28 0.42 16.66 -2.87
CA TYR A 28 0.15 15.93 -4.10
C TYR A 28 -1.20 16.32 -4.73
N ALA A 29 -1.86 17.39 -4.25
CA ALA A 29 -3.16 17.80 -4.79
C ALA A 29 -3.13 18.02 -6.32
N TRP A 30 -2.02 18.56 -6.82
CA TRP A 30 -1.77 18.79 -8.25
C TRP A 30 -1.68 17.50 -9.07
N LEU A 31 -1.23 16.38 -8.50
CA LEU A 31 -1.18 15.08 -9.18
C LEU A 31 -2.57 14.53 -9.50
N GLY A 32 -3.59 14.92 -8.73
CA GLY A 32 -4.98 14.59 -9.03
C GLY A 32 -5.55 15.35 -10.24
N GLU A 33 -4.88 16.40 -10.70
CA GLU A 33 -5.28 17.20 -11.88
C GLU A 33 -4.55 16.74 -13.15
N ASP A 34 -3.41 16.07 -12.99
CA ASP A 34 -2.66 15.49 -14.10
C ASP A 34 -3.37 14.24 -14.65
N LYS A 35 -3.89 14.34 -15.87
CA LYS A 35 -4.58 13.25 -16.58
C LYS A 35 -3.65 12.08 -16.91
N GLU A 36 -2.35 12.33 -17.03
CA GLU A 36 -1.35 11.30 -17.24
C GLU A 36 -0.98 10.61 -15.93
N TYR A 37 -1.37 11.13 -14.77
CA TYR A 37 -1.05 10.51 -13.48
C TYR A 37 -2.28 9.88 -12.82
N ARG A 38 -3.41 10.59 -12.83
CA ARG A 38 -4.65 10.19 -12.17
C ARG A 38 -5.22 8.91 -12.77
N GLY A 39 -5.62 7.98 -11.90
CA GLY A 39 -6.26 6.72 -12.30
C GLY A 39 -5.31 5.68 -12.88
N LYS A 40 -4.02 6.01 -13.07
CA LYS A 40 -3.01 4.98 -13.34
C LYS A 40 -3.00 4.00 -12.18
N LYS A 41 -3.09 2.71 -12.50
CA LYS A 41 -3.18 1.63 -11.52
C LYS A 41 -2.27 0.49 -11.89
N MET A 42 -1.79 -0.20 -10.87
CA MET A 42 -1.20 -1.52 -11.02
C MET A 42 -2.30 -2.50 -11.40
N SER A 43 -1.95 -3.51 -12.20
CA SER A 43 -2.81 -4.68 -12.36
C SER A 43 -2.77 -5.55 -11.10
N THR A 44 -3.86 -6.28 -10.84
CA THR A 44 -3.95 -7.33 -9.81
C THR A 44 -2.78 -8.31 -9.85
N LYS A 45 -2.29 -8.65 -11.05
CA LYS A 45 -1.09 -9.51 -11.23
C LYS A 45 0.17 -8.84 -10.70
N GLN A 46 0.37 -7.55 -10.97
CA GLN A 46 1.53 -6.80 -10.46
C GLN A 46 1.50 -6.66 -8.94
N ILE A 47 0.32 -6.38 -8.35
CA ILE A 47 0.14 -6.32 -6.89
C ILE A 47 0.48 -7.68 -6.26
N THR A 48 -0.11 -8.76 -6.80
CA THR A 48 0.12 -10.12 -6.33
C THR A 48 1.59 -10.52 -6.42
N LEU A 49 2.26 -10.22 -7.54
CA LEU A 49 3.68 -10.51 -7.73
C LEU A 49 4.53 -9.74 -6.72
N LEU A 50 4.29 -8.44 -6.55
CA LEU A 50 5.05 -7.59 -5.63
C LEU A 50 4.94 -8.08 -4.19
N MET A 51 3.72 -8.29 -3.70
CA MET A 51 3.48 -8.68 -2.30
C MET A 51 4.04 -10.06 -1.98
N ASN A 52 3.88 -11.05 -2.88
CA ASN A 52 4.44 -12.38 -2.67
C ASN A 52 5.97 -12.36 -2.75
N SER A 53 6.55 -11.59 -3.68
CA SER A 53 8.01 -11.47 -3.79
C SER A 53 8.63 -10.84 -2.55
N PHE A 54 7.97 -9.82 -1.97
CA PHE A 54 8.39 -9.24 -0.70
C PHE A 54 8.27 -10.25 0.45
N ALA A 55 7.15 -10.98 0.54
CA ALA A 55 6.98 -12.02 1.55
C ALA A 55 8.02 -13.14 1.45
N ASP A 56 8.41 -13.55 0.25
CA ASP A 56 9.44 -14.56 0.03
C ASP A 56 10.82 -14.05 0.45
N LEU A 57 11.09 -12.75 0.26
CA LEU A 57 12.29 -12.10 0.80
C LEU A 57 12.29 -12.14 2.34
N LEU A 58 11.18 -11.81 2.99
CA LEU A 58 11.04 -11.88 4.45
C LEU A 58 11.31 -13.30 4.99
N LYS A 59 10.74 -14.33 4.33
CA LYS A 59 10.98 -15.74 4.68
C LYS A 59 12.45 -16.12 4.50
N LYS A 60 13.08 -15.73 3.39
CA LYS A 60 14.49 -16.01 3.11
C LYS A 60 15.41 -15.52 4.22
N TYR A 61 15.09 -14.38 4.83
CA TYR A 61 15.86 -13.79 5.92
C TYR A 61 15.30 -14.07 7.32
N ASN A 62 14.37 -15.03 7.45
CA ASN A 62 13.76 -15.45 8.71
C ASN A 62 13.15 -14.29 9.52
N VAL A 63 12.57 -13.30 8.85
CA VAL A 63 11.85 -12.22 9.53
C VAL A 63 10.62 -12.81 10.22
N PRO A 64 10.40 -12.55 11.53
CA PRO A 64 9.24 -13.09 12.23
C PRO A 64 7.92 -12.62 11.60
N PRO A 65 6.86 -13.45 11.67
CA PRO A 65 5.54 -13.06 11.19
C PRO A 65 5.04 -11.82 11.95
N TRP A 66 4.26 -10.99 11.27
CA TRP A 66 3.65 -9.77 11.80
C TRP A 66 4.63 -8.69 12.28
N VAL A 67 5.90 -8.73 11.86
CA VAL A 67 6.89 -7.67 12.11
C VAL A 67 7.04 -6.73 10.91
N ALA A 68 6.88 -7.26 9.70
CA ALA A 68 6.95 -6.46 8.48
C ALA A 68 5.64 -5.74 8.21
N HIS A 69 5.75 -4.54 7.64
CA HIS A 69 4.63 -3.68 7.30
C HIS A 69 4.52 -3.52 5.79
N VAL A 70 3.30 -3.43 5.32
CA VAL A 70 2.95 -2.94 4.00
C VAL A 70 2.21 -1.64 4.20
N GLN A 71 2.66 -0.57 3.56
CA GLN A 71 1.99 0.73 3.59
C GLN A 71 1.65 1.14 2.15
N PRO A 72 0.56 0.58 1.60
CA PRO A 72 0.06 0.99 0.30
C PRO A 72 -0.62 2.36 0.44
N TRP A 73 -0.78 3.09 -0.68
CA TRP A 73 -1.45 4.40 -0.71
C TRP A 73 -0.69 5.49 0.05
N ARG A 74 0.41 5.96 -0.53
CA ARG A 74 1.13 7.11 0.03
C ARG A 74 0.40 8.42 -0.24
N TYR A 75 -0.23 8.53 -1.40
CA TYR A 75 -0.81 9.78 -1.90
C TYR A 75 -2.28 9.65 -2.31
N SER A 76 -2.73 8.41 -2.43
CA SER A 76 -4.10 8.03 -2.76
C SER A 76 -4.89 7.70 -1.52
N ASP A 77 -6.21 7.55 -1.67
CA ASP A 77 -7.03 7.04 -0.59
C ASP A 77 -7.31 5.53 -0.76
N PRO A 78 -7.08 4.71 0.27
CA PRO A 78 -7.31 3.27 0.21
C PRO A 78 -8.77 2.88 -0.02
N LEU A 79 -9.72 3.68 0.47
CA LEU A 79 -11.15 3.33 0.43
C LEU A 79 -11.76 3.49 -0.97
N VAL A 80 -11.06 4.16 -1.89
CA VAL A 80 -11.44 4.24 -3.31
C VAL A 80 -10.66 3.27 -4.19
N CYS A 81 -9.82 2.40 -3.60
CA CYS A 81 -9.05 1.41 -4.33
C CYS A 81 -9.84 0.10 -4.49
N PRO A 82 -10.13 -0.34 -5.72
CA PRO A 82 -10.88 -1.58 -5.95
C PRO A 82 -10.10 -2.84 -5.53
N ASP A 83 -8.77 -2.77 -5.44
CA ASP A 83 -7.90 -3.87 -5.04
C ASP A 83 -7.58 -3.85 -3.53
N LEU A 84 -8.26 -3.03 -2.72
CA LEU A 84 -8.05 -2.96 -1.26
C LEU A 84 -8.19 -4.35 -0.60
N GLU A 85 -9.29 -5.06 -0.87
CA GLU A 85 -9.55 -6.39 -0.30
C GLU A 85 -8.44 -7.38 -0.65
N LEU A 86 -8.05 -7.42 -1.94
CA LEU A 86 -6.95 -8.26 -2.42
C LEU A 86 -5.65 -8.00 -1.64
N ILE A 87 -5.32 -6.72 -1.39
CA ILE A 87 -4.11 -6.35 -0.66
C ILE A 87 -4.20 -6.84 0.79
N LEU A 88 -5.35 -6.70 1.45
CA LEU A 88 -5.57 -7.19 2.82
C LEU A 88 -5.46 -8.72 2.89
N GLU A 89 -6.07 -9.44 1.96
CA GLU A 89 -6.00 -10.91 1.86
C GLU A 89 -4.56 -11.39 1.64
N LEU A 90 -3.83 -10.76 0.71
CA LEU A 90 -2.43 -11.09 0.43
C LEU A 90 -1.52 -10.81 1.63
N ALA A 91 -1.74 -9.71 2.35
CA ALA A 91 -0.99 -9.38 3.55
C ALA A 91 -1.27 -10.38 4.68
N ALA A 92 -2.55 -10.71 4.93
CA ALA A 92 -2.94 -11.70 5.93
C ALA A 92 -2.36 -13.09 5.62
N LYS A 93 -2.47 -13.54 4.35
CA LYS A 93 -1.88 -14.79 3.87
C LYS A 93 -0.37 -14.87 4.13
N ASN A 94 0.33 -13.75 3.92
CA ASN A 94 1.78 -13.66 4.10
C ASN A 94 2.20 -13.21 5.51
N LYS A 95 1.26 -13.05 6.45
CA LYS A 95 1.49 -12.62 7.83
C LYS A 95 2.22 -11.29 7.92
N MET A 96 1.82 -10.32 7.10
CA MET A 96 2.34 -8.94 7.11
C MET A 96 1.28 -8.01 7.69
N GLN A 97 1.71 -6.98 8.42
CA GLN A 97 0.81 -5.93 8.87
C GLN A 97 0.53 -4.95 7.73
N VAL A 98 -0.69 -4.41 7.66
CA VAL A 98 -1.04 -3.34 6.71
C VAL A 98 -1.26 -2.06 7.49
N ILE A 99 -0.56 -0.99 7.10
CA ILE A 99 -0.78 0.35 7.62
C ILE A 99 -1.69 1.07 6.63
N ILE A 100 -2.88 1.44 7.08
CA ILE A 100 -3.87 2.19 6.29
C ILE A 100 -3.83 3.64 6.73
N THR A 101 -3.63 4.55 5.78
CA THR A 101 -3.83 5.99 5.97
C THR A 101 -4.96 6.42 5.05
N THR A 102 -6.07 6.88 5.61
CA THR A 102 -7.25 7.32 4.85
C THR A 102 -7.65 8.74 5.25
N ASN A 103 -8.24 9.47 4.31
CA ASN A 103 -8.87 10.76 4.56
C ASN A 103 -10.21 10.64 5.32
N GLY A 104 -10.79 9.43 5.41
CA GLY A 104 -12.02 9.15 6.14
C GLY A 104 -13.32 9.64 5.48
N VAL A 105 -13.26 10.27 4.31
CA VAL A 105 -14.44 10.81 3.59
C VAL A 105 -15.43 9.70 3.27
N SER A 106 -14.95 8.53 2.83
CA SER A 106 -15.79 7.40 2.44
C SER A 106 -16.48 6.69 3.62
N PHE A 107 -16.23 7.09 4.88
CA PHE A 107 -16.95 6.56 6.04
C PHE A 107 -18.21 7.37 6.39
N THR A 108 -18.37 8.56 5.81
CA THR A 108 -19.47 9.48 6.11
C THR A 108 -20.61 9.45 5.08
N GLU A 109 -20.48 8.59 4.07
CA GLU A 109 -21.53 8.25 3.09
C GLU A 109 -22.26 6.96 3.50
#